data_AF-H0E4M8-F1
#
_entry.id   AF-H0E4M8-F1
#
_cell.length_a   1.000
_cell.length_b   1.000
_cell.length_c   1.000
_cell.angle_alpha   90.00
_cell.angle_beta   90.00
_cell.angle_gamma   90.00
#
_symmetry.space_group_name_H-M   'P 1'
#
loop_
_entity.id
_entity.type
_entity.pdbx_description
1 polymer ?
#
loop_
_entity_poly.entity_id
_entity_poly.type
_entity_poly.pdbx_seq_one_letter_code
_entity_poly.pdbx_strand_id
1 'polypeptide(L)'
;MKADRDEAPQPIWAPVPVTEILILVGIVLAGVGVFARSGQMIAGGLLVVGAASTELAIREHFAGYRSHSAMIAGVAAAVVATAGGFGLSALGVSVPVWAVLGVAAVVFAGAFTALRRAFRERTGGLSFRV
;
A
#
# COMPACT_ATOMS: atom_id res chain seq x y z
N MET A 1 10.12 17.74 11.08
CA MET A 1 9.81 17.46 12.50
C MET A 1 9.86 15.96 12.70
N LYS A 2 10.47 15.51 13.81
CA LYS A 2 10.50 14.09 14.13
C LYS A 2 9.16 13.67 14.75
N ALA A 3 8.64 12.50 14.41
CA ALA A 3 7.48 11.92 15.08
C ALA A 3 7.95 11.16 16.34
N ASP A 4 7.29 11.41 17.47
CA ASP A 4 7.56 10.65 18.70
C ASP A 4 6.82 9.32 18.68
N ARG A 5 7.44 8.24 19.14
CA ARG A 5 6.82 6.90 19.11
C ARG A 5 5.52 6.84 19.91
N ASP A 6 5.41 7.67 20.95
CA ASP A 6 4.20 7.73 21.78
C ASP A 6 3.02 8.41 21.04
N GLU A 7 3.29 9.12 19.95
CA GLU A 7 2.26 9.67 19.06
C GLU A 7 1.76 8.66 18.01
N ALA A 8 2.37 7.46 17.93
CA ALA A 8 1.96 6.46 16.97
C ALA A 8 0.51 6.04 17.24
N PRO A 9 -0.35 5.99 16.20
CA PRO A 9 -1.71 5.53 16.39
C PRO A 9 -1.71 4.09 16.93
N GLN A 10 -2.72 3.75 17.74
CA GLN A 10 -2.91 2.39 18.21
C GLN A 10 -3.38 1.47 17.06
N PRO A 11 -2.94 0.19 17.02
CA PRO A 11 -3.47 -0.79 16.08
C PRO A 11 -4.98 -0.96 16.22
N ILE A 12 -5.67 -1.23 15.11
CA ILE A 12 -7.13 -1.48 15.10
C ILE A 12 -7.50 -2.66 16.01
N TRP A 13 -6.59 -3.61 16.15
CA TRP A 13 -6.78 -4.89 16.84
C TRP A 13 -6.13 -4.94 18.22
N ALA A 14 -5.71 -3.79 18.76
CA ALA A 14 -5.03 -3.73 20.05
C ALA A 14 -5.88 -4.40 21.17
N PRO A 15 -5.25 -5.17 22.08
CA PRO A 15 -3.80 -5.35 22.25
C PRO A 15 -3.19 -6.47 21.38
N VAL A 16 -3.96 -7.10 20.50
CA VAL A 16 -3.47 -8.21 19.67
C VAL A 16 -2.69 -7.66 18.47
N PRO A 17 -1.42 -8.09 18.24
CA PRO A 17 -0.57 -7.56 17.18
C PRO A 17 -0.88 -8.22 15.82
N VAL A 18 -2.13 -8.12 15.35
CA VAL A 18 -2.59 -8.78 14.13
C VAL A 18 -1.82 -8.29 12.90
N THR A 19 -1.57 -6.99 12.80
CA THR A 19 -0.83 -6.40 11.67
C THR A 19 0.59 -6.96 11.59
N GLU A 20 1.31 -7.04 12.70
CA GLU A 20 2.66 -7.59 12.79
C GLU A 20 2.69 -9.09 12.48
N ILE A 21 1.70 -9.84 12.97
CA ILE A 21 1.56 -11.27 12.67
C ILE A 21 1.35 -11.49 11.17
N LEU A 22 0.47 -10.71 10.53
CA LEU A 22 0.23 -10.82 9.09
C LEU A 22 1.47 -10.46 8.26
N ILE A 23 2.23 -9.44 8.67
CA ILE A 23 3.52 -9.11 8.04
C ILE A 23 4.47 -10.31 8.15
N LEU A 24 4.63 -10.90 9.34
CA LEU A 24 5.49 -12.06 9.53
C LEU A 24 5.05 -13.25 8.66
N VAL A 25 3.75 -13.59 8.68
CA VAL A 25 3.19 -14.69 7.89
C VAL A 25 3.42 -14.47 6.39
N GLY A 26 3.18 -13.26 5.87
CA GLY A 26 3.40 -12.97 4.46
C GLY A 26 4.87 -13.03 4.05
N ILE A 27 5.81 -12.57 4.90
CA ILE A 27 7.25 -12.70 4.67
C ILE A 27 7.66 -14.17 4.62
N VAL A 28 7.22 -14.97 5.60
CA VAL A 28 7.53 -16.40 5.66
C VAL A 28 6.97 -17.12 4.43
N LEU A 29 5.71 -16.85 4.06
CA LEU A 29 5.07 -17.48 2.91
C LEU A 29 5.80 -17.13 1.59
N ALA A 30 6.17 -15.86 1.40
CA ALA A 30 6.93 -15.45 0.23
C ALA A 30 8.34 -16.08 0.21
N GLY A 31 9.03 -16.11 1.36
CA GLY A 31 10.34 -16.73 1.51
C GLY A 31 10.33 -18.22 1.19
N VAL A 32 9.39 -18.99 1.77
CA VAL A 32 9.19 -20.41 1.43
C VAL A 32 8.87 -20.57 -0.05
N GLY A 33 8.05 -19.70 -0.63
CA GLY A 33 7.73 -19.70 -2.05
C GLY A 33 8.96 -19.58 -2.96
N VAL A 34 9.96 -18.79 -2.58
CA VAL A 34 11.24 -18.69 -3.33
C VAL A 34 11.97 -20.03 -3.33
N PHE A 35 12.14 -20.67 -2.17
CA PHE A 35 12.83 -21.97 -2.07
C PHE A 35 12.07 -23.10 -2.76
N ALA A 36 10.73 -23.08 -2.67
CA ALA A 36 9.85 -24.02 -3.33
C ALA A 36 9.63 -23.72 -4.83
N ARG A 37 10.17 -22.61 -5.35
CA ARG A 37 9.92 -22.10 -6.71
C ARG A 37 8.42 -21.98 -7.05
N SER A 38 7.61 -21.62 -6.06
CA SER A 38 6.16 -21.49 -6.19
C SER A 38 5.75 -20.03 -6.33
N GLY A 39 5.39 -19.63 -7.56
CA GLY A 39 4.88 -18.29 -7.85
C GLY A 39 3.60 -17.94 -7.06
N GLN A 40 2.75 -18.93 -6.79
CA GLN A 40 1.52 -18.74 -6.00
C GLN A 40 1.83 -18.38 -4.54
N MET A 41 2.80 -19.05 -3.92
CA MET A 41 3.21 -18.75 -2.54
C MET A 41 3.88 -17.38 -2.46
N ILE A 42 4.72 -17.03 -3.44
CA ILE A 42 5.33 -15.70 -3.54
C ILE A 42 4.24 -14.62 -3.66
N ALA A 43 3.31 -14.78 -4.61
CA ALA A 43 2.23 -13.83 -4.81
C ALA A 43 1.33 -13.71 -3.58
N GLY A 44 0.93 -14.84 -2.98
CA GLY A 44 0.11 -14.85 -1.76
C GLY A 44 0.81 -14.17 -0.58
N GLY A 45 2.10 -14.44 -0.37
CA GLY A 45 2.88 -13.80 0.69
C GLY A 45 3.00 -12.29 0.51
N LEU A 46 3.28 -11.83 -0.72
CA LEU A 46 3.33 -10.41 -1.06
C LEU A 46 1.98 -9.71 -0.88
N LEU A 47 0.87 -10.38 -1.22
CA LEU A 47 -0.48 -9.83 -1.01
C LEU A 47 -0.79 -9.66 0.48
N VAL A 48 -0.45 -10.64 1.32
CA VAL A 48 -0.67 -10.57 2.77
C VAL A 48 0.17 -9.46 3.42
N VAL A 49 1.47 -9.42 3.13
CA VAL A 49 2.37 -8.35 3.62
C VAL A 49 1.93 -6.98 3.11
N GLY A 50 1.58 -6.89 1.83
CA GLY A 50 1.17 -5.65 1.20
C GLY A 50 -0.11 -5.10 1.83
N ALA A 51 -1.10 -5.95 2.09
CA ALA A 51 -2.35 -5.55 2.75
C ALA A 51 -2.11 -5.04 4.17
N ALA A 52 -1.39 -5.80 5.00
CA ALA A 52 -1.09 -5.41 6.39
C ALA A 52 -0.26 -4.12 6.46
N SER A 53 0.75 -4.00 5.60
CA SER A 53 1.62 -2.80 5.54
C SER A 53 0.88 -1.57 5.01
N THR A 54 -0.08 -1.75 4.09
CA THR A 54 -0.92 -0.67 3.56
C THR A 54 -1.90 -0.17 4.62
N GLU A 55 -2.54 -1.06 5.39
CA GLU A 55 -3.39 -0.66 6.53
C GLU A 55 -2.60 0.20 7.52
N LEU A 56 -1.44 -0.28 7.96
CA LEU A 56 -0.56 0.46 8.87
C LEU A 56 -0.21 1.84 8.32
N ALA A 57 0.23 1.91 7.06
CA ALA A 57 0.62 3.18 6.44
C ALA A 57 -0.55 4.15 6.30
N ILE A 58 -1.76 3.66 5.95
CA ILE A 58 -2.98 4.48 5.90
C ILE A 58 -3.26 5.06 7.29
N ARG A 59 -3.23 4.22 8.32
CA ARG A 59 -3.49 4.63 9.69
C ARG A 59 -2.50 5.68 10.18
N GLU A 60 -1.21 5.45 10.00
CA GLU A 60 -0.16 6.43 10.33
C GLU A 60 -0.29 7.73 9.53
N HIS A 61 -0.64 7.62 8.24
CA HIS A 61 -0.79 8.77 7.36
C HIS A 61 -1.94 9.68 7.77
N PHE A 62 -3.13 9.11 7.97
CA PHE A 62 -4.32 9.88 8.32
C PHE A 62 -4.34 10.34 9.78
N ALA A 63 -3.50 9.74 10.64
CA ALA A 63 -3.20 10.24 11.99
C ALA A 63 -2.21 11.43 11.99
N GLY A 64 -1.57 11.76 10.86
CA GLY A 64 -0.54 12.80 10.82
C GLY A 64 0.79 12.40 11.47
N TYR A 65 0.99 11.10 11.72
CA TYR A 65 2.21 10.57 12.34
C TYR A 65 3.38 10.59 11.35
N ARG A 66 3.23 9.93 10.19
CA ARG A 66 4.24 9.87 9.12
C ARG A 66 3.60 9.91 7.74
N SER A 67 4.28 10.55 6.78
CA SER A 67 3.75 10.69 5.43
C SER A 67 4.06 9.46 4.58
N HIS A 68 3.02 8.76 4.14
CA HIS A 68 3.08 7.60 3.25
C HIS A 68 2.43 7.87 1.89
N SER A 69 2.26 9.14 1.49
CA SER A 69 1.49 9.51 0.27
C SER A 69 1.98 8.81 -0.99
N ALA A 70 3.30 8.74 -1.21
CA ALA A 70 3.87 8.08 -2.39
C ALA A 70 3.63 6.57 -2.38
N MET A 71 3.80 5.93 -1.22
CA MET A 71 3.61 4.49 -1.07
C MET A 71 2.13 4.11 -1.31
N ILE A 72 1.20 4.79 -0.63
CA ILE A 72 -0.25 4.53 -0.75
C ILE A 72 -0.73 4.83 -2.19
N ALA A 73 -0.26 5.91 -2.82
CA ALA A 73 -0.55 6.19 -4.22
C ALA A 73 0.00 5.12 -5.16
N GLY A 74 1.20 4.60 -4.87
CA GLY A 74 1.80 3.47 -5.60
C GLY A 74 0.95 2.21 -5.50
N VAL A 75 0.45 1.87 -4.31
CA VAL A 75 -0.47 0.75 -4.11
C VAL A 75 -1.76 0.95 -4.89
N ALA A 76 -2.37 2.13 -4.84
CA ALA A 76 -3.58 2.44 -5.60
C ALA A 76 -3.37 2.28 -7.11
N ALA A 77 -2.25 2.79 -7.64
CA ALA A 77 -1.89 2.64 -9.05
C ALA A 77 -1.66 1.18 -9.44
N ALA A 78 -0.97 0.41 -8.59
CA ALA A 78 -0.72 -1.02 -8.82
C ALA A 78 -2.02 -1.84 -8.82
N VAL A 79 -2.95 -1.56 -7.90
CA VAL A 79 -4.26 -2.22 -7.84
C VAL A 79 -5.06 -1.91 -9.10
N VAL A 80 -5.13 -0.65 -9.53
CA VAL A 80 -5.86 -0.28 -10.77
C VAL A 80 -5.24 -0.94 -12.00
N ALA A 81 -3.90 -0.95 -12.11
CA ALA A 81 -3.21 -1.57 -13.24
C ALA A 81 -3.46 -3.09 -13.31
N THR A 82 -3.34 -3.77 -12.17
CA THR A 82 -3.46 -5.23 -12.10
C THR A 82 -4.92 -5.69 -12.18
N ALA A 83 -5.81 -5.16 -11.34
CA ALA A 83 -7.21 -5.54 -11.32
C ALA A 83 -7.93 -5.07 -12.59
N GLY A 84 -7.65 -3.85 -13.06
CA GLY A 84 -8.22 -3.32 -14.30
C GLY A 84 -7.71 -4.07 -15.53
N GLY A 85 -6.40 -4.32 -15.62
CA GLY A 85 -5.81 -5.08 -16.73
C GLY A 85 -6.32 -6.53 -16.79
N PHE A 86 -6.37 -7.21 -15.64
CA PHE A 86 -6.91 -8.56 -15.54
C PHE A 86 -8.42 -8.61 -15.86
N GLY A 87 -9.20 -7.67 -15.31
CA GLY A 87 -10.63 -7.58 -15.54
C GLY A 87 -10.99 -7.34 -17.01
N LEU A 88 -10.29 -6.41 -17.68
CA LEU A 88 -10.49 -6.16 -19.11
C LEU A 88 -10.10 -7.38 -19.96
N SER A 89 -8.99 -8.04 -19.61
CA SER A 89 -8.56 -9.27 -20.30
C SER A 89 -9.59 -10.39 -20.15
N ALA A 90 -10.19 -10.55 -18.97
CA ALA A 90 -11.25 -11.52 -18.73
C ALA A 90 -12.53 -11.24 -19.55
N LEU A 91 -12.74 -9.98 -19.94
CA LEU A 91 -13.83 -9.57 -20.84
C LEU A 91 -13.46 -9.66 -22.33
N GLY A 92 -12.29 -10.21 -22.67
CA GLY A 92 -11.80 -10.28 -24.05
C GLY A 92 -11.32 -8.95 -24.62
N VAL A 93 -11.14 -7.92 -23.77
CA VAL A 93 -10.65 -6.60 -24.19
C VAL A 93 -9.14 -6.55 -24.02
N SER A 94 -8.42 -6.54 -25.15
CA SER A 94 -6.97 -6.34 -25.15
C SER A 94 -6.63 -4.86 -25.07
N VAL A 95 -6.06 -4.42 -23.95
CA VAL A 95 -5.55 -3.06 -23.78
C VAL A 95 -4.02 -3.07 -23.87
N PRO A 96 -3.40 -2.21 -24.69
CA PRO A 96 -1.95 -2.17 -24.78
C PRO A 96 -1.34 -1.70 -23.45
N VAL A 97 -0.18 -2.24 -23.11
CA VAL A 97 0.50 -2.00 -21.81
C VAL A 97 0.70 -0.50 -21.55
N TRP A 98 1.05 0.29 -22.57
CA TRP A 98 1.24 1.73 -22.42
C TRP A 98 -0.02 2.46 -21.95
N ALA A 99 -1.21 1.99 -22.33
CA ALA A 99 -2.47 2.59 -21.90
C ALA A 99 -2.76 2.26 -20.43
N VAL A 100 -2.49 1.02 -20.00
CA VAL A 100 -2.58 0.61 -18.59
C VAL A 100 -1.62 1.43 -17.73
N LEU A 101 -0.37 1.60 -18.19
CA LEU A 101 0.63 2.41 -17.50
C LEU A 101 0.23 3.90 -17.46
N GLY A 102 -0.37 4.43 -18.53
CA GLY A 102 -0.90 5.78 -18.57
C GLY A 102 -1.99 6.00 -17.51
N VAL A 103 -2.95 5.09 -17.40
CA VAL A 103 -4.00 5.14 -16.37
C VAL A 103 -3.38 5.03 -14.96
N ALA A 104 -2.45 4.10 -14.76
CA ALA A 104 -1.76 3.94 -13.48
C ALA A 104 -1.01 5.21 -13.06
N ALA A 105 -0.34 5.89 -14.00
CA ALA A 105 0.35 7.14 -13.76
C ALA A 105 -0.61 8.28 -13.36
N VAL A 106 -1.78 8.36 -14.01
CA VAL A 106 -2.83 9.33 -13.65
C VAL A 106 -3.38 9.05 -12.25
N VAL A 107 -3.67 7.79 -11.93
CA VAL A 107 -4.13 7.38 -10.59
C VAL A 107 -3.08 7.71 -9.54
N PHE A 108 -1.80 7.40 -9.80
CA PHE A 108 -0.70 7.73 -8.92
C PHE A 108 -0.63 9.23 -8.65
N ALA A 109 -0.60 10.06 -9.70
CA ALA A 109 -0.48 11.51 -9.57
C ALA A 109 -1.67 12.12 -8.82
N GLY A 110 -2.89 11.67 -9.12
CA GLY A 110 -4.11 12.10 -8.44
C GLY A 110 -4.11 11.72 -6.96
N ALA A 111 -3.88 10.44 -6.66
CA ALA A 111 -3.84 9.92 -5.30
C ALA A 111 -2.72 10.58 -4.47
N PHE A 112 -1.51 10.69 -5.03
CA PHE A 112 -0.39 11.34 -4.37
C PHE A 112 -0.71 12.78 -3.98
N THR A 113 -1.30 13.54 -4.91
CA THR A 113 -1.66 14.94 -4.66
C THR A 113 -2.73 15.06 -3.60
N ALA A 114 -3.77 14.21 -3.65
CA ALA A 114 -4.84 14.20 -2.66
C ALA A 114 -4.34 13.81 -1.27
N LEU A 115 -3.57 12.72 -1.17
CA LEU A 115 -2.98 12.24 0.09
C LEU A 115 -2.01 13.26 0.69
N ARG A 116 -1.21 13.90 -0.16
CA ARG A 116 -0.28 14.95 0.31
C ARG A 116 -1.03 16.17 0.85
N ARG A 117 -2.18 16.53 0.28
CA ARG A 117 -3.05 17.60 0.82
C ARG A 117 -3.65 17.19 2.15
N ALA A 118 -4.24 16.00 2.23
CA ALA A 118 -4.82 15.46 3.46
C ALA A 118 -3.81 15.44 4.62
N PHE A 119 -2.56 15.03 4.37
CA PHE A 119 -1.52 15.04 5.39
C PHE A 119 -1.15 16.44 5.87
N ARG A 120 -1.06 17.41 4.96
CA ARG A 120 -0.77 18.81 5.31
C ARG A 120 -1.87 19.42 6.16
N GLU A 121 -3.13 19.13 5.84
CA GLU A 121 -4.29 19.57 6.64
C GLU A 121 -4.24 18.99 8.06
N ARG A 122 -3.79 17.74 8.20
CA ARG A 122 -3.65 17.07 9.51
C ARG A 122 -2.49 17.57 10.36
N THR A 123 -1.43 18.08 9.74
CA THR A 123 -0.16 18.39 10.41
C THR A 123 0.16 19.88 10.49
N GLY A 124 -0.84 20.75 10.29
CA GLY A 124 -0.65 22.20 10.32
C GLY A 124 0.23 22.74 9.19
N GLY A 125 0.27 22.04 8.04
CA GLY A 125 0.96 22.46 6.82
C GLY A 125 2.22 21.67 6.46
N LEU A 126 2.68 20.76 7.33
CA LEU A 126 3.89 19.95 7.08
C LEU A 126 3.66 18.94 5.94
N SER A 127 4.65 18.78 5.05
CA SER A 127 4.56 17.78 3.98
C SER A 127 5.04 16.39 4.39
N PHE A 128 5.88 16.28 5.42
CA PHE A 128 6.35 15.01 5.97
C PHE A 128 6.84 15.18 7.42
N ARG A 129 6.83 14.06 8.17
CA ARG A 129 7.45 13.88 9.47
C ARG A 129 8.25 12.57 9.42
N VAL A 130 9.37 12.51 10.15
CA VAL A 130 10.30 11.36 10.15
C VAL A 130 10.32 10.72 11.52
#